data_AF-A0A3S0XW48-F1
#
_entry.id   AF-A0A3S0XW48-F1
#
_cell.length_a   1.000
_cell.length_b   1.000
_cell.length_c   1.000
_cell.angle_alpha   90.00
_cell.angle_beta   90.00
_cell.angle_gamma   90.00
#
_symmetry.space_group_name_H-M   'P 1'
#
loop_
_entity.id
_entity.type
_entity.pdbx_description
1 polymer ?
#
loop_
_entity_poly.entity_id
_entity_poly.type
_entity_poly.pdbx_seq_one_letter_code
_entity_poly.pdbx_strand_id
1 'polypeptide(L)'
;MQLCNNKCMNVNVVLQRIRQAMAEKNLKQIDISRGTGIPQPTLSRSFSQAAKVTPTHRKICKYLGISLTEDMGGAGAQALHQAVLDAWDGTERHAQALANLVRAAARASAASSTWGKSS
;
A
#
# COMPACT_ATOMS: atom_id res chain seq x y z
N MET A 1 2.85 -10.87 -20.94
CA MET A 1 3.65 -9.94 -20.11
C MET A 1 3.24 -10.08 -18.66
N GLN A 2 4.25 -10.26 -17.81
CA GLN A 2 4.29 -10.20 -16.35
C GLN A 2 3.29 -11.02 -15.51
N LEU A 3 3.80 -12.15 -15.03
CA LEU A 3 3.38 -12.88 -13.84
C LEU A 3 3.43 -11.95 -12.62
N CYS A 4 2.30 -11.71 -11.96
CA CYS A 4 2.30 -11.11 -10.62
C CYS A 4 2.77 -12.16 -9.62
N ASN A 5 4.09 -12.26 -9.46
CA ASN A 5 4.72 -12.98 -8.36
C ASN A 5 4.60 -12.12 -7.08
N ASN A 6 4.41 -12.79 -5.95
CA ASN A 6 4.36 -12.29 -4.56
C ASN A 6 3.08 -11.60 -4.03
N LYS A 7 2.49 -12.29 -3.02
CA LYS A 7 1.50 -11.88 -2.00
C LYS A 7 0.56 -10.74 -2.36
N CYS A 8 -0.65 -11.10 -2.79
CA CYS A 8 -1.76 -10.16 -2.88
C CYS A 8 -2.19 -9.73 -1.46
N MET A 9 -2.44 -8.43 -1.23
CA MET A 9 -3.09 -7.93 -0.01
C MET A 9 -4.28 -8.81 0.39
N ASN A 10 -4.44 -9.04 1.70
CA ASN A 10 -5.63 -9.73 2.21
C ASN A 10 -6.89 -8.97 1.77
N VAL A 11 -7.83 -9.68 1.16
CA VAL A 11 -9.08 -9.11 0.64
C VAL A 11 -9.85 -8.32 1.70
N ASN A 12 -9.79 -8.73 2.97
CA ASN A 12 -10.42 -8.03 4.07
C ASN A 12 -9.81 -6.63 4.30
N VAL A 13 -8.48 -6.51 4.22
CA VAL A 13 -7.78 -5.23 4.39
C VAL A 13 -8.15 -4.28 3.24
N VAL A 14 -8.22 -4.79 2.01
CA VAL A 14 -8.67 -4.01 0.85
C VAL A 14 -10.11 -3.52 1.05
N LEU A 15 -11.02 -4.39 1.49
CA LEU A 15 -12.41 -4.03 1.74
C LEU A 15 -12.55 -3.03 2.89
N GLN A 16 -11.76 -3.14 3.96
CA GLN A 16 -11.73 -2.16 5.04
C GLN A 16 -11.28 -0.79 4.54
N ARG A 17 -10.18 -0.72 3.77
CA ARG A 17 -9.71 0.55 3.18
C ARG A 17 -10.74 1.17 2.24
N ILE A 18 -11.41 0.36 1.43
CA ILE A 18 -12.50 0.83 0.56
C ILE A 18 -13.64 1.43 1.40
N ARG A 19 -14.08 0.74 2.46
CA ARG A 19 -15.15 1.23 3.35
C ARG A 19 -14.75 2.51 4.07
N GLN A 20 -13.51 2.60 4.54
CA GLN A 20 -12.98 3.80 5.18
C GLN A 20 -12.96 4.99 4.21
N ALA A 21 -12.40 4.81 3.00
CA ALA A 21 -12.37 5.87 1.99
C ALA A 21 -13.77 6.29 1.53
N MET A 22 -14.73 5.36 1.49
CA MET A 22 -16.13 5.69 1.23
C MET A 22 -16.73 6.54 2.34
N ALA A 23 -16.46 6.22 3.61
CA ALA A 23 -16.94 6.99 4.75
C ALA A 23 -16.34 8.40 4.79
N GLU A 24 -15.02 8.52 4.59
CA GLU A 24 -14.30 9.81 4.55
C GLU A 24 -14.80 10.74 3.45
N LYS A 25 -15.15 10.19 2.29
CA LYS A 25 -15.64 10.95 1.13
C LYS A 25 -17.17 11.03 1.07
N ASN A 26 -17.88 10.48 2.05
CA ASN A 26 -19.34 10.35 2.08
C ASN A 26 -19.94 9.75 0.78
N LEU A 27 -19.27 8.74 0.22
CA LEU A 27 -19.64 8.08 -1.03
C LEU A 27 -20.48 6.83 -0.76
N LYS A 28 -21.52 6.64 -1.57
CA LYS A 28 -22.35 5.42 -1.60
C LYS A 28 -21.91 4.52 -2.75
N GLN A 29 -22.36 3.25 -2.74
CA GLN A 29 -22.05 2.31 -3.82
C GLN A 29 -22.55 2.80 -5.19
N ILE A 30 -23.65 3.55 -5.24
CA ILE A 30 -24.16 4.15 -6.47
C ILE A 30 -23.19 5.17 -7.05
N ASP A 31 -22.48 5.93 -6.19
CA ASP A 31 -21.48 6.92 -6.62
C ASP A 31 -20.25 6.22 -7.19
N ILE A 32 -19.82 5.13 -6.56
CA ILE A 32 -18.76 4.27 -7.11
C ILE A 32 -19.21 3.65 -8.44
N SER A 33 -20.45 3.20 -8.54
CA SER A 33 -21.00 2.61 -9.78
C SER A 33 -20.93 3.62 -10.92
N ARG A 34 -21.38 4.85 -10.67
CA ARG A 34 -21.32 5.96 -11.63
C ARG A 34 -19.88 6.34 -11.99
N GLY A 35 -19.00 6.45 -10.99
CA GLY A 35 -17.62 6.88 -11.18
C GLY A 35 -16.70 5.84 -11.83
N THR A 36 -17.01 4.55 -11.67
CA THR A 36 -16.19 3.45 -12.20
C THR A 36 -16.80 2.76 -13.42
N GLY A 37 -18.07 3.00 -13.71
CA GLY A 37 -18.85 2.26 -14.70
C GLY A 37 -19.09 0.79 -14.33
N ILE A 38 -18.80 0.37 -13.09
CA ILE A 38 -19.08 -1.00 -12.63
C ILE A 38 -20.54 -1.07 -12.19
N PRO A 39 -21.34 -2.04 -12.67
CA PRO A 39 -22.72 -2.20 -12.22
C PRO A 39 -22.82 -2.44 -10.71
N GLN A 40 -23.79 -1.80 -10.05
CA GLN A 40 -24.01 -1.95 -8.60
C GLN A 40 -24.16 -3.41 -8.12
N PRO A 41 -24.82 -4.34 -8.85
CA PRO A 41 -24.85 -5.75 -8.45
C PRO A 41 -23.46 -6.42 -8.43
N THR A 42 -22.56 -5.96 -9.30
CA THR A 42 -21.17 -6.44 -9.36
C THR A 42 -20.33 -5.86 -8.22
N LEU A 43 -20.57 -4.60 -7.84
CA LEU A 43 -19.97 -3.99 -6.65
C LEU A 43 -20.43 -4.72 -5.37
N SER A 44 -21.74 -4.92 -5.22
CA SER A 44 -22.30 -5.61 -4.06
C SER A 44 -21.70 -7.01 -3.88
N ARG A 45 -21.64 -7.81 -4.95
CA ARG A 45 -20.99 -9.14 -4.92
C ARG A 45 -19.50 -9.06 -4.60
N SER A 46 -18.80 -8.06 -5.13
CA SER A 46 -17.38 -7.84 -4.82
C SER A 46 -17.16 -7.47 -3.35
N PHE A 47 -18.10 -6.80 -2.69
CA PHE A 47 -17.98 -6.43 -1.28
C PHE A 47 -18.40 -7.53 -0.30
N SER A 48 -19.25 -8.47 -0.71
CA SER A 48 -19.80 -9.51 0.17
C SER A 48 -19.19 -10.89 -0.03
N GLN A 49 -18.71 -11.24 -1.22
CA GLN A 49 -18.30 -12.62 -1.58
C GLN A 49 -16.85 -12.74 -2.05
N ALA A 50 -16.00 -11.74 -1.79
CA ALA A 50 -14.63 -11.76 -2.29
C ALA A 50 -13.72 -12.65 -1.44
N ALA A 51 -13.29 -13.78 -1.98
CA ALA A 51 -12.23 -14.62 -1.41
C ALA A 51 -10.80 -14.11 -1.73
N LYS A 52 -10.66 -13.28 -2.78
CA LYS A 52 -9.39 -12.71 -3.24
C LYS A 52 -9.58 -11.34 -3.87
N VAL A 53 -8.49 -10.58 -3.95
CA VAL A 53 -8.48 -9.26 -4.62
C VAL A 53 -8.67 -9.45 -6.13
N THR A 54 -9.82 -9.02 -6.63
CA THR A 54 -10.18 -9.09 -8.06
C THR A 54 -9.82 -7.79 -8.80
N PRO A 55 -9.82 -7.79 -10.16
CA PRO A 55 -9.68 -6.56 -10.95
C PRO A 55 -10.72 -5.48 -10.60
N THR A 56 -11.92 -5.89 -10.16
CA THR A 56 -12.96 -4.96 -9.68
C THR A 56 -12.47 -4.16 -8.47
N HIS A 57 -11.84 -4.82 -7.49
CA HIS A 57 -11.25 -4.16 -6.33
C HIS A 57 -10.16 -3.17 -6.74
N ARG A 58 -9.30 -3.55 -7.69
CA ARG A 58 -8.27 -2.65 -8.25
C ARG A 58 -8.88 -1.40 -8.87
N LYS A 59 -9.96 -1.56 -9.63
CA LYS A 59 -10.65 -0.42 -10.27
C LYS A 59 -11.29 0.51 -9.23
N ILE A 60 -11.89 -0.05 -8.17
CA ILE A 60 -12.47 0.72 -7.06
C ILE A 60 -11.36 1.46 -6.29
N CYS A 61 -10.27 0.78 -5.93
CA CYS A 61 -9.15 1.42 -5.23
C CYS A 61 -8.54 2.55 -6.05
N LYS A 62 -8.35 2.36 -7.36
CA LYS A 62 -7.87 3.42 -8.25
C LYS A 62 -8.82 4.63 -8.26
N TYR A 63 -10.13 4.40 -8.31
CA TYR A 63 -11.11 5.48 -8.25
C TYR A 63 -11.11 6.22 -6.91
N LEU A 64 -10.90 5.50 -5.81
CA LEU A 64 -10.86 6.08 -4.46
C LEU A 64 -9.49 6.67 -4.09
N GLY A 65 -8.47 6.54 -4.94
CA GLY A 65 -7.09 6.98 -4.64
C GLY A 65 -6.35 6.09 -3.64
N ILE A 66 -6.80 4.86 -3.44
CA ILE A 66 -6.18 3.89 -2.52
C ILE A 66 -5.02 3.21 -3.25
N SER A 67 -3.79 3.38 -2.76
CA SER A 67 -2.66 2.59 -3.24
C SER A 67 -2.80 1.15 -2.75
N LEU A 68 -2.73 0.20 -3.69
CA LEU A 68 -2.75 -1.24 -3.44
C LEU A 68 -1.34 -1.84 -3.34
N THR A 69 -0.30 -1.01 -3.45
CA THR A 69 1.04 -1.39 -3.00
C THR A 69 0.93 -1.64 -1.50
N GLU A 70 1.35 -2.83 -1.06
CA GLU A 70 1.38 -3.17 0.37
C GLU A 70 1.98 -1.99 1.14
N ASP A 71 1.26 -1.51 2.17
CA ASP A 71 1.95 -0.86 3.27
C ASP A 71 2.89 -1.93 3.84
N MET A 72 4.11 -1.95 3.32
CA MET A 72 5.24 -2.72 3.83
C MET A 72 5.59 -2.33 5.27
N GLY A 73 4.90 -1.33 5.83
CA GLY A 73 5.00 -0.94 7.22
C GLY A 73 4.05 -1.68 8.12
N GLY A 74 4.51 -2.84 8.61
CA GLY A 74 4.21 -3.17 10.00
C GLY A 74 4.71 -2.06 10.95
N ALA A 75 4.54 -2.22 12.26
CA ALA A 75 4.96 -1.24 13.27
C ALA A 75 6.41 -0.69 13.03
N GLY A 76 7.30 -1.52 12.48
CA GLY A 76 8.65 -1.13 12.09
C GLY A 76 8.75 -0.03 11.03
N ALA A 77 7.94 -0.03 9.95
CA ALA A 77 8.04 1.06 8.97
C ALA A 77 7.27 2.32 9.39
N GLN A 78 6.25 2.19 10.24
CA GLN A 78 5.65 3.37 10.88
C GLN A 78 6.67 4.04 11.82
N ALA A 79 7.39 3.27 12.62
CA ALA A 79 8.48 3.79 13.47
C ALA A 79 9.60 4.42 12.64
N LEU A 80 10.01 3.78 11.53
CA LEU A 80 11.00 4.33 10.62
C LEU A 80 10.53 5.65 9.99
N HIS A 81 9.29 5.69 9.49
CA HIS A 81 8.73 6.88 8.89
C HIS A 81 8.67 8.04 9.89
N GLN A 82 8.21 7.77 11.13
CA GLN A 82 8.18 8.78 12.18
C GLN A 82 9.57 9.28 12.54
N ALA A 83 10.55 8.38 12.71
CA ALA A 83 11.93 8.75 13.01
C ALA A 83 12.55 9.63 11.90
N VAL A 84 12.23 9.37 10.64
CA VAL A 84 12.68 10.21 9.52
C VAL A 84 12.03 11.59 9.57
N LEU A 85 10.72 11.67 9.86
CA LEU A 85 10.02 12.95 9.99
C LEU A 85 10.53 13.78 11.16
N ASP A 86 10.78 13.16 12.32
CA ASP A 86 11.29 13.84 13.51
C ASP A 86 12.70 14.40 13.30
N ALA A 87 13.52 13.73 12.49
CA ALA A 87 14.88 14.15 12.18
C ALA A 87 14.95 15.22 11.07
N TRP A 88 13.90 15.37 10.25
CA TRP A 88 13.93 16.22 9.06
C TRP A 88 13.64 17.69 9.40
N ASP A 89 14.55 18.59 9.00
CA ASP A 89 14.42 20.04 9.22
C ASP A 89 13.60 20.79 8.16
N GLY A 90 12.99 20.08 7.21
CA GLY A 90 12.21 20.65 6.10
C GLY A 90 13.02 21.09 4.89
N THR A 91 14.36 21.02 4.91
CA THR A 91 15.21 21.41 3.77
C THR A 91 15.49 20.26 2.81
N GLU A 92 15.64 20.57 1.53
CA GLU A 92 16.02 19.60 0.48
C GLU A 92 17.39 18.97 0.75
N ARG A 93 18.35 19.78 1.23
CA ARG A 93 19.69 19.31 1.58
C ARG A 93 19.63 18.23 2.65
N HIS A 94 18.80 18.41 3.68
CA HIS A 94 18.68 17.44 4.75
C HIS A 94 17.91 16.19 4.30
N ALA A 95 16.87 16.35 3.47
CA ALA A 95 16.17 15.22 2.85
C ALA A 95 17.14 14.33 2.05
N GLN A 96 18.01 14.93 1.24
CA GLN A 96 19.02 14.18 0.46
C GLN A 96 20.04 13.48 1.38
N ALA A 97 20.46 14.11 2.47
CA ALA A 97 21.37 13.52 3.44
C ALA A 97 20.76 12.29 4.15
N LEU A 98 19.51 12.41 4.63
CA LEU A 98 18.76 11.30 5.23
C LEU A 98 18.57 10.15 4.24
N ALA A 99 18.21 10.45 2.99
CA ALA A 99 18.07 9.45 1.94
C ALA A 99 19.38 8.70 1.67
N ASN A 100 20.51 9.40 1.64
CA ASN A 100 21.82 8.77 1.46
C ASN A 100 22.21 7.87 2.63
N LEU A 101 21.90 8.28 3.87
CA LEU A 101 22.14 7.48 5.07
C LEU A 101 21.35 6.18 5.04
N VAL A 102 20.05 6.24 4.73
CA VAL A 102 19.19 5.05 4.64
C VAL A 102 19.69 4.08 3.56
N ARG A 103 20.11 4.59 2.39
CA ARG A 103 20.70 3.76 1.32
C ARG A 103 22.03 3.13 1.73
N ALA A 104 22.87 3.85 2.49
CA ALA A 104 24.12 3.32 3.01
C ALA A 104 23.88 2.19 4.03
N ALA A 105 22.94 2.40 4.96
CA ALA A 105 22.53 1.39 5.94
C ALA A 105 21.98 0.13 5.25
N ALA A 106 21.15 0.28 4.21
CA ALA A 106 20.64 -0.84 3.44
C ALA A 106 21.77 -1.68 2.81
N ARG A 107 22.77 -1.03 2.20
CA ARG A 107 23.94 -1.71 1.62
C ARG A 107 24.77 -2.44 2.68
N ALA A 108 24.99 -1.81 3.84
CA ALA A 108 25.74 -2.43 4.94
C ALA A 108 25.04 -3.69 5.47
N SER A 109 23.72 -3.62 5.66
CA SER A 109 22.92 -4.76 6.13
C SER A 109 22.88 -5.92 5.13
N ALA A 110 22.87 -5.62 3.83
CA ALA A 110 22.97 -6.63 2.78
C ALA A 110 24.32 -7.35 2.80
N ALA A 111 25.43 -6.61 2.97
CA ALA A 111 26.77 -7.17 3.04
C ALA A 111 27.01 -8.04 4.29
N SER A 112 26.40 -7.70 5.43
CA SER A 112 26.48 -8.55 6.63
C SER A 112 25.72 -9.88 6.48
N SER A 113 24.70 -9.94 5.62
CA SER A 113 23.93 -11.17 5.39
C SER A 113 24.66 -12.21 4.52
N THR A 114 25.65 -11.78 3.74
CA THR A 114 26.43 -12.65 2.84
C THR A 114 27.63 -13.34 3.50
N TRP A 115 28.05 -12.91 4.70
CA TRP A 115 29.22 -13.49 5.40
C TRP A 115 28.89 -14.75 6.22
N GLY A 116 27.62 -15.14 6.33
CA GLY A 116 27.16 -16.29 7.13
C GLY A 116 26.93 -17.60 6.37
N LYS A 117 27.26 -17.71 5.07
CA LYS A 117 26.99 -18.88 4.22
C LYS A 117 28.26 -19.54 3.68
N SER A 118 29.24 -19.79 4.54
CA SER A 118 30.42 -20.58 4.20
C SER A 118 30.74 -21.52 5.36
N SER A 119 30.00 -22.62 5.45
CA SER A 119 30.36 -23.85 6.17
C SER A 119 29.63 -25.00 5.52
#